data_AF-A0A968H665-F1
#
_entry.id   AF-A0A968H665-F1
#
_cell.length_a   1.000
_cell.length_b   1.000
_cell.length_c   1.000
_cell.angle_alpha   90.00
_cell.angle_beta   90.00
_cell.angle_gamma   90.00
#
_symmetry.space_group_name_H-M   'P 1'
#
loop_
_entity.id
_entity.type
_entity.pdbx_description
1 polymer ?
#
loop_
_entity_poly.entity_id
_entity_poly.type
_entity_poly.pdbx_seq_one_letter_code
_entity_poly.pdbx_strand_id
1 'polypeptide(L)' 'MLEDGSLVLNLPASHKAEIMMEILKHGSHVEVLEPEWLRGKVAEELAVASRSYA' A
#
# COMPACT_ATOMS: atom_id res chain seq x y z
N MET A 1 -12.85 7.27 12.34
CA MET A 1 -11.64 8.09 12.34
C MET A 1 -10.87 7.72 13.58
N LEU A 2 -9.59 7.34 13.43
CA LEU A 2 -8.70 7.07 14.55
C LEU A 2 -8.30 8.39 15.22
N GLU A 3 -7.67 8.30 16.39
CA GLU A 3 -7.27 9.48 17.19
C GLU A 3 -6.29 10.40 16.46
N ASP A 4 -5.51 9.85 15.53
CA ASP A 4 -4.57 10.56 14.66
C ASP A 4 -5.21 11.19 13.42
N GLY A 5 -6.54 11.05 13.25
CA GLY A 5 -7.27 11.56 12.10
C GLY A 5 -7.28 10.62 10.88
N SER A 6 -6.65 9.45 10.96
CA SER A 6 -6.66 8.47 9.86
C SER A 6 -7.98 7.69 9.78
N LEU A 7 -8.18 7.01 8.65
CA LEU A 7 -9.34 6.15 8.39
C LEU A 7 -8.85 4.74 8.02
N VAL A 8 -9.40 3.74 8.73
CA VAL A 8 -9.26 2.34 8.33
C VAL A 8 -10.42 1.98 7.42
N LEU A 9 -10.10 1.56 6.20
CA LEU A 9 -11.07 1.17 5.19
C LEU A 9 -10.93 -0.32 4.88
N ASN A 10 -12.06 -1.03 4.92
CA ASN A 10 -12.15 -2.40 4.41
C ASN A 10 -12.76 -2.34 3.02
N LEU A 11 -11.92 -2.46 2.00
CA LEU A 11 -12.33 -2.42 0.61
C LEU A 11 -12.23 -3.83 0.01
N PRO A 12 -13.16 -4.23 -0.87
CA PRO A 12 -13.01 -5.48 -1.60
C PRO A 12 -11.74 -5.40 -2.45
N ALA A 13 -10.80 -6.32 -2.20
CA ALA A 13 -9.60 -6.40 -3.01
C ALA A 13 -9.98 -6.87 -4.42
N SER A 14 -9.73 -6.03 -5.42
CA SER A 14 -9.89 -6.38 -6.83
C SER A 14 -8.72 -7.27 -7.30
N HIS A 15 -8.43 -7.32 -8.60
CA HIS A 15 -7.28 -8.07 -9.10
C HIS A 15 -5.97 -7.61 -8.44
N LYS A 16 -5.10 -8.56 -8.07
CA LYS A 16 -3.86 -8.31 -7.30
C LYS A 16 -2.99 -7.17 -7.84
N ALA A 17 -2.89 -7.03 -9.16
CA ALA A 17 -2.09 -5.99 -9.79
C ALA A 17 -2.72 -4.59 -9.66
N GLU A 18 -4.05 -4.49 -9.78
CA GLU A 18 -4.76 -3.22 -9.71
C GLU A 18 -4.69 -2.62 -8.30
N ILE A 19 -4.94 -3.43 -7.27
CA ILE A 19 -4.84 -2.97 -5.89
C ILE A 19 -3.41 -2.54 -5.54
N MET A 20 -2.40 -3.25 -6.05
CA MET A 20 -0.99 -2.87 -5.89
C MET A 20 -0.71 -1.50 -6.50
N MET A 21 -1.13 -1.28 -7.75
CA MET A 21 -0.91 -0.01 -8.44
C MET A 21 -1.62 1.14 -7.73
N GLU A 22 -2.86 0.95 -7.29
CA GLU A 22 -3.60 1.99 -6.57
C GLU A 22 -2.91 2.35 -5.25
N ILE A 23 -2.41 1.36 -4.49
CA ILE A 23 -1.64 1.63 -3.25
C ILE A 23 -0.36 2.42 -3.56
N LEU A 24 0.45 1.95 -4.51
CA LEU A 24 1.72 2.59 -4.85
C LEU A 24 1.55 4.03 -5.37
N LYS A 25 0.45 4.31 -6.05
CA LYS A 25 0.08 5.66 -6.53
C LYS A 25 -0.12 6.66 -5.39
N HIS A 26 -0.67 6.24 -4.25
CA HIS A 26 -0.84 7.12 -3.08
C HIS A 26 0.44 7.27 -2.24
N GLY A 27 1.39 6.35 -2.40
CA GLY A 27 2.68 6.37 -1.72
C GLY A 27 2.53 6.37 -0.20
N SER A 28 3.20 7.30 0.49
CA SER A 28 3.25 7.37 1.96
C SER A 28 1.94 7.75 2.65
N HIS A 29 0.88 8.09 1.90
CA HIS A 29 -0.42 8.48 2.48
C HIS A 29 -1.31 7.29 2.82
N VAL A 30 -0.94 6.08 2.41
CA VAL A 30 -1.72 4.86 2.62
C VAL A 30 -0.80 3.76 3.15
N GLU A 31 -1.32 2.96 4.08
CA GLU A 31 -0.67 1.77 4.59
C GLU A 31 -1.59 0.56 4.43
N VAL A 32 -1.03 -0.58 4.02
CA VAL A 32 -1.76 -1.85 4.00
C VAL A 32 -1.73 -2.46 5.39
N LEU A 33 -2.89 -2.57 6.02
CA LEU A 33 -3.01 -3.24 7.32
C LEU A 33 -3.10 -4.76 7.20
N GLU A 34 -3.89 -5.24 6.25
CA GLU A 34 -4.09 -6.64 5.90
C GLU A 34 -4.47 -6.76 4.42
N PRO A 35 -4.24 -7.92 3.77
CA PRO A 35 -3.52 -9.08 4.29
C PRO A 35 -1.99 -8.89 4.29
N GLU A 36 -1.29 -9.61 5.18
CA GLU A 36 0.17 -9.49 5.38
C GLU A 36 0.99 -9.65 4.09
N TRP A 37 0.59 -10.56 3.20
CA TRP A 37 1.30 -10.78 1.94
C TRP A 37 1.27 -9.54 1.04
N LEU A 38 0.21 -8.73 1.10
CA LEU A 38 0.06 -7.53 0.29
C LEU A 38 0.97 -6.42 0.82
N ARG A 39 1.02 -6.26 2.15
CA ARG A 39 1.97 -5.36 2.83
C ARG A 39 3.41 -5.67 2.43
N GLY A 40 3.80 -6.95 2.48
CA GLY A 40 5.15 -7.38 2.07
C GLY A 40 5.47 -7.03 0.62
N LYS A 41 4.51 -7.24 -0.30
CA LYS A 41 4.70 -6.92 -1.72
C LYS A 41 4.84 -5.42 -1.99
N VAL A 42 4.06 -4.58 -1.31
CA VAL A 42 4.20 -3.11 -1.42
C VAL A 42 5.59 -2.67 -0.95
N ALA A 43 6.08 -3.21 0.18
CA ALA A 43 7.40 -2.88 0.70
C ALA A 43 8.53 -3.27 -0.26
N GLU A 44 8.45 -4.46 -0.88
CA GLU A 44 9.40 -4.91 -1.90
C GLU A 44 9.45 -3.94 -3.09
N GLU A 45 8.30 -3.56 -3.63
CA GLU A 45 8.21 -2.67 -4.79
C GLU A 45 8.71 -1.25 -4.47
N LEU A 46 8.37 -0.70 -3.31
CA LEU A 46 8.89 0.61 -2.87
C LEU A 46 10.42 0.59 -2.73
N ALA A 47 10.98 -0.50 -2.20
CA ALA A 47 12.43 -0.66 -2.11
C ALA A 47 13.08 -0.76 -3.49
N VAL A 48 12.45 -1.44 -4.46
CA VAL A 48 12.90 -1.48 -5.87
C VAL A 48 12.88 -0.08 -6.47
N ALA A 49 11.76 0.62 -6.36
CA ALA A 49 11.59 1.97 -6.92
C ALA A 49 12.61 2.95 -6.33
N SER A 50 12.82 2.93 -5.01
CA SER A 50 13.80 3.78 -4.34
C SER A 50 15.22 3.59 -4.88
N ARG A 51 15.61 2.37 -5.27
CA ARG A 51 16.95 2.11 -5.84
C ARG A 51 17.13 2.72 -7.23
N SER A 52 16.06 2.96 -7.98
CA SER A 52 16.13 3.59 -9.30
C SER A 52 16.42 5.09 -9.23
N TYR A 53 16.22 5.72 -8.08
CA TYR A 53 16.41 7.15 -7.86
C TYR A 53 17.51 7.46 -6.83
N ALA A 54 18.29 6.46 -6.43
CA ALA A 54 19.38 6.58 -5.47
C ALA A 54 20.65 7.18 -6.09
#